data_AF-A0A940QST3-F1
#
_entry.id   AF-A0A940QST3-F1
#
_cell.length_a   1.000
_cell.length_b   1.000
_cell.length_c   1.000
_cell.angle_alpha   90.00
_cell.angle_beta   90.00
_cell.angle_gamma   90.00
#
_symmetry.space_group_name_H-M   'P 1'
#
loop_
_entity.id
_entity.type
_entity.pdbx_description
1 polymer ?
#
loop_
_entity_poly.entity_id
_entity_poly.type
_entity_poly.pdbx_seq_one_letter_code
_entity_poly.pdbx_strand_id
1 'polypeptide(L)'
;MSNTPSPNEVRGRKPPKQRDSNLELMRIIAMLLIVAHHYVVNSGLTLPEGPIFADPMSKRSLFLLVFGAWGKIGINCFMMITGYFMCKSNITVKKFAKLFLEVMFYRIVIYAVFRISGYEPFSFKFLADRFIPITKVEQGFTSCFIVFFLFIPFLNKLVQNLNEKQHLALIGLCSFTYIVFGTLHRVAMNYVSWFIVLYFISSYIRLYPKQWFSNTKITGILLLFSVVLSACSVI
;
A
#
# COMPACT_ATOMS: atom_id res chain seq x y z
N MET A 1 -38.47 -4.51 44.94
CA MET A 1 -38.37 -5.25 43.67
C MET A 1 -37.00 -4.97 43.05
N SER A 2 -36.02 -5.84 43.32
CA SER A 2 -34.66 -5.72 42.79
C SER A 2 -34.61 -6.34 41.39
N ASN A 3 -34.44 -5.51 40.36
CA ASN A 3 -34.17 -5.98 39.00
C ASN A 3 -32.71 -6.45 38.91
N THR A 4 -32.45 -7.68 39.36
CA THR A 4 -31.21 -8.39 39.02
C THR A 4 -31.35 -8.93 37.59
N PRO A 5 -30.45 -8.59 36.65
CA PRO A 5 -30.50 -9.12 35.30
C PRO A 5 -30.31 -10.64 35.30
N SER A 6 -31.05 -11.36 34.45
CA SER A 6 -30.94 -12.81 34.38
C SER A 6 -29.57 -13.27 33.81
N PRO A 7 -29.04 -14.45 34.19
CA PRO A 7 -27.72 -14.93 33.78
C PRO A 7 -27.51 -15.11 32.27
N ASN A 8 -28.57 -15.00 31.45
CA ASN A 8 -28.55 -15.26 30.02
C ASN A 8 -28.26 -14.03 29.14
N GLU A 9 -28.25 -12.81 29.68
CA GLU A 9 -27.96 -11.59 28.89
C GLU A 9 -26.45 -11.34 28.65
N VAL A 10 -25.57 -12.00 29.41
CA VAL A 10 -24.12 -11.77 29.34
C VAL A 10 -23.43 -12.60 28.23
N ARG A 11 -24.11 -13.59 27.63
CA ARG A 11 -23.49 -14.54 26.68
C ARG A 11 -23.38 -14.08 25.22
N GLY A 12 -23.90 -12.91 24.85
CA GLY A 12 -24.02 -12.49 23.45
C GLY A 12 -22.95 -11.52 22.92
N ARG A 13 -22.16 -10.87 23.80
CA ARG A 13 -21.17 -9.88 23.34
C ARG A 13 -19.88 -10.57 22.94
N LYS A 14 -19.65 -10.72 21.63
CA LYS A 14 -18.30 -11.02 21.09
C LYS A 14 -17.33 -10.02 21.74
N PRO A 15 -16.22 -10.48 22.33
CA PRO A 15 -15.23 -9.57 22.91
C PRO A 15 -14.81 -8.57 21.84
N PRO A 16 -14.62 -7.29 22.20
CA PRO A 16 -14.20 -6.27 21.25
C PRO A 16 -12.92 -6.75 20.56
N LYS A 17 -12.93 -6.73 19.24
CA LYS A 17 -11.77 -7.13 18.45
C LYS A 17 -10.60 -6.22 18.82
N GLN A 18 -9.56 -6.79 19.45
CA GLN A 18 -8.36 -6.07 19.82
C GLN A 18 -7.72 -5.46 18.56
N ARG A 19 -7.45 -4.16 18.61
CA ARG A 19 -6.85 -3.40 17.52
C ARG A 19 -5.33 -3.49 17.60
N ASP A 20 -4.69 -3.67 16.46
CA ASP A 20 -3.24 -3.70 16.34
C ASP A 20 -2.71 -2.28 16.10
N SER A 21 -2.66 -1.45 17.16
CA SER A 21 -2.28 -0.02 17.08
C SER A 21 -0.93 0.21 16.39
N ASN A 22 0.03 -0.69 16.57
CA ASN A 22 1.34 -0.61 15.92
C ASN A 22 1.23 -0.68 14.39
N LEU A 23 0.38 -1.58 13.87
CA LEU A 23 0.17 -1.72 12.42
C LEU A 23 -0.66 -0.56 11.86
N GLU A 24 -1.56 0.03 12.65
CA GLU A 24 -2.27 1.25 12.26
C GLU A 24 -1.31 2.45 12.17
N LEU A 25 -0.42 2.62 13.15
CA LEU A 25 0.64 3.63 13.11
C LEU A 25 1.53 3.47 11.88
N MET A 26 1.96 2.23 11.58
CA MET A 26 2.76 1.96 10.38
C MET A 26 2.05 2.34 9.08
N ARG A 27 0.71 2.23 8.99
CA ARG A 27 -0.03 2.72 7.82
C ARG A 27 0.03 4.23 7.71
N ILE A 28 -0.10 4.94 8.82
CA ILE A 28 -0.03 6.41 8.84
C ILE A 28 1.35 6.86 8.37
N ILE A 29 2.41 6.24 8.90
CA ILE A 29 3.79 6.52 8.47
C ILE A 29 3.94 6.25 6.97
N ALA A 30 3.47 5.09 6.48
CA ALA A 30 3.53 4.77 5.05
C ALA A 30 2.80 5.81 4.18
N MET A 31 1.63 6.28 4.60
CA MET A 31 0.89 7.35 3.90
C MET A 31 1.68 8.65 3.86
N LEU A 32 2.31 9.05 4.98
CA LEU A 32 3.13 10.26 5.04
C LEU A 32 4.36 10.18 4.11
N LEU A 33 5.02 9.02 4.04
CA LEU A 33 6.14 8.79 3.11
C LEU A 33 5.73 8.91 1.64
N ILE A 34 4.53 8.43 1.30
CA ILE A 34 3.97 8.56 -0.06
C ILE A 34 3.71 10.04 -0.39
N VAL A 35 3.12 10.78 0.56
CA VAL A 35 2.86 12.22 0.38
C VAL A 35 4.18 13.00 0.25
N ALA A 36 5.18 12.72 1.08
CA ALA A 36 6.50 13.33 1.01
C ALA A 36 7.18 13.08 -0.35
N HIS A 37 7.12 11.86 -0.86
CA HIS A 37 7.62 11.53 -2.19
C HIS A 37 6.93 12.37 -3.27
N HIS A 38 5.60 12.35 -3.31
CA HIS A 38 4.83 13.12 -4.30
C HIS A 38 5.04 14.62 -4.19
N TYR A 39 5.25 15.15 -2.98
CA TYR A 39 5.64 16.53 -2.79
C TYR A 39 6.95 16.84 -3.51
N VAL A 40 7.99 16.02 -3.35
CA VAL A 40 9.30 16.27 -3.98
C VAL A 40 9.24 16.12 -5.51
N VAL A 41 8.59 15.07 -6.02
CA VAL A 41 8.63 14.78 -7.48
C VAL A 41 7.64 15.61 -8.29
N ASN A 42 6.51 16.06 -7.71
CA ASN A 42 5.50 16.82 -8.43
C ASN A 42 5.64 18.34 -8.28
N SER A 43 6.51 18.84 -7.40
CA SER A 43 6.72 20.29 -7.17
C SER A 43 7.69 20.95 -8.16
N GLY A 44 8.20 20.18 -9.14
CA GLY A 44 9.18 20.68 -10.10
C GLY A 44 10.62 20.71 -9.58
N LEU A 45 10.86 20.29 -8.33
CA LEU A 45 12.20 20.27 -7.72
C LEU A 45 13.15 19.29 -8.41
N THR A 46 12.60 18.21 -8.99
CA THR A 46 13.33 17.14 -9.70
C THR A 46 13.30 17.30 -11.22
N LEU A 47 12.98 18.48 -11.75
CA LEU A 47 13.13 18.75 -13.20
C LEU A 47 14.62 18.88 -13.57
N PRO A 48 15.01 18.71 -14.83
CA PRO A 48 16.41 18.85 -15.26
C PRO A 48 17.04 20.20 -14.86
N GLU A 49 16.26 21.28 -14.94
CA GLU A 49 16.63 22.63 -14.47
C GLU A 49 16.19 22.92 -13.02
N GLY A 50 15.70 21.91 -12.32
CA GLY A 50 15.25 22.01 -10.93
C GLY A 50 16.40 22.18 -9.93
N PRO A 51 16.13 22.77 -8.76
CA PRO A 51 17.15 23.06 -7.75
C PRO A 51 17.90 21.82 -7.23
N ILE A 52 17.29 20.62 -7.28
CA ILE A 52 17.95 19.38 -6.85
C ILE A 52 19.05 18.97 -7.84
N PHE A 53 18.82 19.11 -9.14
CA PHE A 53 19.80 18.73 -10.17
C PHE A 53 20.81 19.84 -10.47
N ALA A 54 20.44 21.10 -10.24
CA ALA A 54 21.34 22.25 -10.40
C ALA A 54 22.49 22.26 -9.38
N ASP A 55 22.23 21.84 -8.13
CA ASP A 55 23.26 21.69 -7.09
C ASP A 55 22.99 20.43 -6.24
N PRO A 56 23.33 19.23 -6.74
CA PRO A 56 22.99 17.96 -6.10
C PRO A 56 23.66 17.75 -4.74
N MET A 57 24.87 18.29 -4.57
CA MET A 57 25.68 18.12 -3.35
C MET A 57 25.34 19.13 -2.26
N SER A 58 24.43 20.07 -2.53
CA SER A 58 23.94 21.00 -1.52
C SER A 58 23.21 20.25 -0.40
N LYS A 59 23.34 20.74 0.84
CA LYS A 59 22.63 20.18 2.01
C LYS A 59 21.10 20.14 1.78
N ARG A 60 20.56 21.08 1.00
CA ARG A 60 19.13 21.19 0.69
C ARG A 60 18.70 20.10 -0.28
N SER A 61 19.47 19.89 -1.35
CA SER A 61 19.22 18.86 -2.36
C SER A 61 19.34 17.48 -1.76
N LEU A 62 20.37 17.24 -0.95
CA LEU A 62 20.57 15.98 -0.24
C LEU A 62 19.39 15.66 0.70
N PHE A 63 18.94 16.66 1.47
CA PHE A 63 17.77 16.51 2.33
C PHE A 63 16.51 16.16 1.52
N LEU A 64 16.23 16.88 0.44
CA LEU A 64 15.04 16.65 -0.39
C LEU A 64 15.07 15.29 -1.08
N LEU A 65 16.26 14.85 -1.51
CA LEU A 65 16.46 13.56 -2.14
C LEU A 65 16.17 12.41 -1.17
N VAL A 66 16.72 12.48 0.04
CA VAL A 66 16.43 11.52 1.12
C VAL A 66 14.96 11.61 1.54
N PHE A 67 14.42 12.81 1.74
CA PHE A 67 13.02 13.01 2.15
C PHE A 67 12.02 12.43 1.13
N GLY A 68 12.33 12.57 -0.16
CA GLY A 68 11.52 12.06 -1.27
C GLY A 68 11.72 10.58 -1.61
N ALA A 69 12.75 9.90 -1.10
CA ALA A 69 13.13 8.56 -1.56
C ALA A 69 12.09 7.45 -1.26
N TRP A 70 11.24 7.66 -0.26
CA TRP A 70 10.51 6.58 0.40
C TRP A 70 9.16 6.21 -0.24
N GLY A 71 8.76 6.83 -1.35
CA GLY A 71 7.42 6.65 -1.93
C GLY A 71 7.09 5.20 -2.28
N LYS A 72 7.99 4.51 -3.00
CA LYS A 72 7.81 3.09 -3.37
C LYS A 72 7.79 2.17 -2.15
N ILE A 73 8.63 2.46 -1.15
CA ILE A 73 8.67 1.72 0.12
C ILE A 73 7.34 1.90 0.86
N GLY A 74 6.83 3.13 0.94
CA GLY A 74 5.53 3.45 1.53
C GLY A 74 4.39 2.68 0.88
N ILE A 75 4.35 2.64 -0.46
CA ILE A 75 3.36 1.84 -1.21
C ILE A 75 3.48 0.35 -0.84
N ASN A 76 4.69 -0.22 -0.86
CA ASN A 76 4.90 -1.62 -0.53
C ASN A 76 4.46 -1.95 0.91
N CYS A 77 4.82 -1.12 1.89
CA CYS A 77 4.38 -1.26 3.28
C CYS A 77 2.86 -1.18 3.40
N PHE A 78 2.23 -0.20 2.75
CA PHE A 78 0.77 -0.06 2.74
C PHE A 78 0.08 -1.31 2.16
N MET A 79 0.61 -1.86 1.06
CA MET A 79 0.10 -3.07 0.43
C MET A 79 0.30 -4.31 1.29
N MET A 80 1.46 -4.47 1.93
CA MET A 80 1.71 -5.58 2.86
C MET A 80 0.77 -5.53 4.05
N ILE A 81 0.56 -4.35 4.66
CA ILE A 81 -0.39 -4.23 5.77
C ILE A 81 -1.81 -4.55 5.28
N THR A 82 -2.20 -4.09 4.09
CA THR A 82 -3.49 -4.44 3.49
C THR A 82 -3.65 -5.95 3.33
N GLY A 83 -2.68 -6.63 2.73
CA GLY A 83 -2.71 -8.09 2.55
C GLY A 83 -2.73 -8.86 3.87
N TYR A 84 -1.96 -8.40 4.86
CA TYR A 84 -1.89 -8.99 6.20
C TYR A 84 -3.26 -9.05 6.91
N PHE A 85 -4.09 -8.03 6.74
CA PHE A 85 -5.45 -8.02 7.32
C PHE A 85 -6.49 -8.65 6.41
N MET A 86 -6.37 -8.47 5.09
CA MET A 86 -7.37 -8.92 4.13
C MET A 86 -7.35 -10.43 3.89
N CYS A 87 -6.22 -11.11 4.14
CA CYS A 87 -6.10 -12.57 3.96
C CYS A 87 -7.00 -13.40 4.90
N LYS A 88 -7.34 -12.85 6.07
CA LYS A 88 -8.29 -13.44 7.03
C LYS A 88 -9.67 -12.79 6.97
N SER A 89 -9.90 -11.85 6.05
CA SER A 89 -11.16 -11.12 5.92
C SER A 89 -11.96 -11.63 4.74
N ASN A 90 -13.27 -11.82 4.94
CA ASN A 90 -14.20 -12.00 3.83
C ASN A 90 -14.40 -10.67 3.10
N ILE A 91 -14.02 -10.64 1.82
CA ILE A 91 -14.25 -9.52 0.93
C ILE A 91 -15.67 -9.66 0.38
N THR A 92 -16.49 -8.64 0.60
CA THR A 92 -17.87 -8.58 0.12
C THR A 92 -17.98 -7.47 -0.92
N VAL A 93 -18.99 -7.58 -1.79
CA VAL A 93 -19.31 -6.54 -2.77
C VAL A 93 -19.55 -5.19 -2.08
N LYS A 94 -20.15 -5.19 -0.88
CA LYS A 94 -20.33 -3.99 -0.06
C LYS A 94 -19.01 -3.30 0.30
N LYS A 95 -17.96 -4.05 0.66
CA LYS A 95 -16.63 -3.47 0.97
C LYS A 95 -15.99 -2.88 -0.27
N PHE A 96 -16.11 -3.56 -1.41
CA PHE A 96 -15.63 -3.06 -2.68
C PHE A 96 -16.37 -1.78 -3.10
N ALA A 97 -17.71 -1.79 -3.07
CA ALA A 97 -18.53 -0.63 -3.40
C ALA A 97 -18.22 0.56 -2.49
N LYS A 98 -18.01 0.33 -1.19
CA LYS A 98 -17.58 1.38 -0.26
C LYS A 98 -16.25 2.00 -0.68
N LEU A 99 -15.22 1.19 -0.93
CA LEU A 99 -13.92 1.66 -1.40
C LEU A 99 -14.05 2.44 -2.71
N PHE A 100 -14.80 1.91 -3.67
CA PHE A 100 -15.00 2.52 -4.98
C PHE A 100 -15.68 3.89 -4.87
N LEU A 101 -16.75 3.97 -4.07
CA LEU A 101 -17.48 5.22 -3.82
C LEU A 101 -16.62 6.25 -3.09
N GLU A 102 -15.79 5.84 -2.13
CA GLU A 102 -14.83 6.74 -1.46
C GLU A 102 -13.84 7.32 -2.48
N VAL A 103 -13.29 6.51 -3.37
CA VAL A 103 -12.38 6.99 -4.43
C VAL A 103 -13.11 7.96 -5.37
N MET A 104 -14.33 7.66 -5.78
CA MET A 104 -15.14 8.56 -6.63
C MET A 104 -15.45 9.87 -5.93
N PHE A 105 -15.85 9.81 -4.67
CA PHE A 105 -16.16 10.98 -3.85
C PHE A 105 -14.97 11.95 -3.82
N TYR A 106 -13.77 11.48 -3.46
CA TYR A 106 -12.61 12.36 -3.41
C TYR A 106 -12.19 12.88 -4.79
N ARG A 107 -12.30 12.08 -5.85
CA ARG A 107 -11.99 12.56 -7.21
C ARG A 107 -12.92 13.70 -7.63
N ILE A 108 -14.22 13.59 -7.36
CA ILE A 108 -15.23 14.60 -7.72
C ILE A 108 -15.06 15.85 -6.85
N VAL A 109 -14.91 15.70 -5.54
CA VAL A 109 -14.77 16.83 -4.61
C VAL A 109 -13.49 17.63 -4.90
N ILE A 110 -12.35 16.95 -5.08
CA ILE A 110 -11.08 17.63 -5.39
C ILE A 110 -11.18 18.37 -6.73
N TYR A 111 -11.81 17.77 -7.75
CA TYR A 111 -12.06 18.45 -9.03
C TYR A 111 -12.94 19.70 -8.84
N ALA A 112 -14.02 19.60 -8.08
CA ALA A 112 -14.90 20.74 -7.80
C ALA A 112 -14.14 21.88 -7.11
N VAL A 113 -13.27 21.57 -6.13
CA VAL A 113 -12.43 22.58 -5.46
C VAL A 113 -11.49 23.27 -6.46
N PHE A 114 -10.75 22.51 -7.27
CA PHE A 114 -9.85 23.09 -8.29
C PHE A 114 -10.59 23.91 -9.35
N ARG A 115 -11.84 23.53 -9.64
CA ARG A 115 -12.68 24.29 -10.55
C ARG A 115 -13.13 25.61 -9.93
N ILE A 116 -13.60 25.60 -8.68
CA ILE A 116 -14.06 26.80 -7.96
C ILE A 116 -12.89 27.77 -7.74
N SER A 117 -11.69 27.26 -7.47
CA SER A 117 -10.48 28.08 -7.31
C SER A 117 -9.90 28.63 -8.62
N GLY A 118 -10.50 28.32 -9.78
CA GLY A 118 -10.10 28.84 -11.09
C GLY A 118 -8.85 28.19 -11.69
N TYR A 119 -8.30 27.15 -11.05
CA TYR A 119 -7.11 26.45 -11.55
C TYR A 119 -7.39 25.54 -12.75
N GLU A 120 -8.62 25.03 -12.89
CA GLU A 120 -8.98 24.09 -13.96
C GLU A 120 -10.16 24.62 -14.80
N PRO A 121 -10.09 24.64 -16.15
CA PRO A 121 -11.23 24.99 -16.99
C PRO A 121 -12.35 23.95 -16.92
N PHE A 122 -13.62 24.40 -17.06
CA PHE A 122 -14.74 23.47 -17.15
C PHE A 122 -14.80 22.83 -18.54
N SER A 123 -14.94 21.51 -18.58
CA SER A 123 -15.16 20.79 -19.83
C SER A 123 -15.87 19.48 -19.56
N PHE A 124 -16.92 19.22 -20.34
CA PHE A 124 -17.74 18.01 -20.24
C PHE A 124 -16.94 16.73 -20.50
N LYS A 125 -15.93 16.79 -21.39
CA LYS A 125 -15.04 15.65 -21.64
C LYS A 125 -14.21 15.31 -20.40
N PHE A 126 -13.61 16.33 -19.78
CA PHE A 126 -12.85 16.13 -18.54
C PHE A 126 -13.74 15.64 -17.40
N LEU A 127 -14.98 16.15 -17.30
CA LEU A 127 -15.95 15.69 -16.31
C LEU A 127 -16.29 14.20 -16.50
N ALA A 128 -16.58 13.76 -17.73
CA ALA A 128 -16.87 12.37 -18.05
C ALA A 128 -15.68 11.44 -17.73
N ASP A 129 -14.45 11.86 -18.06
CA ASP A 129 -13.23 11.11 -17.75
C ASP A 129 -12.99 10.98 -16.23
N ARG A 130 -13.48 11.91 -15.41
CA ARG A 130 -13.41 11.81 -13.93
C ARG A 130 -14.39 10.80 -13.34
N PHE A 131 -15.45 10.42 -14.04
CA PHE A 131 -16.36 9.35 -13.61
C PHE A 131 -15.83 7.94 -13.92
N ILE A 132 -14.74 7.82 -14.68
CA ILE A 132 -14.05 6.55 -14.95
C ILE A 132 -12.81 6.46 -14.03
N PRO A 133 -12.83 5.67 -12.93
CA PRO A 133 -11.68 5.47 -12.04
C PRO A 133 -10.50 4.80 -12.73
N ILE A 134 -10.81 3.90 -13.65
CA ILE A 134 -9.86 3.00 -14.26
C ILE A 134 -9.64 3.46 -15.70
N THR A 135 -8.75 4.43 -15.87
CA THR A 135 -8.40 4.93 -17.21
C THR A 135 -7.25 4.15 -17.81
N LYS A 136 -6.22 3.83 -17.02
CA LYS A 136 -5.10 2.96 -17.39
C LYS A 136 -4.67 2.09 -16.20
N VAL A 137 -4.41 0.81 -16.43
CA VAL A 137 -3.98 -0.17 -15.41
C VAL A 137 -2.54 -0.58 -15.67
N GLU A 138 -1.63 0.37 -15.55
CA GLU A 138 -0.19 0.14 -15.77
C GLU A 138 0.61 0.54 -14.54
N GLN A 139 0.63 1.84 -14.21
CA GLN A 139 1.43 2.38 -13.09
C GLN A 139 0.63 3.26 -12.11
N GLY A 140 -0.65 3.50 -12.36
CA GLY A 140 -1.49 4.29 -11.46
C GLY A 140 -1.88 3.48 -10.22
N PHE A 141 -1.43 3.90 -9.04
CA PHE A 141 -1.73 3.20 -7.78
C PHE A 141 -3.23 2.94 -7.60
N THR A 142 -4.09 3.96 -7.73
CA THR A 142 -5.54 3.83 -7.50
C THR A 142 -6.20 2.83 -8.45
N SER A 143 -5.93 2.92 -9.75
CA SER A 143 -6.48 1.99 -10.75
C SER A 143 -6.03 0.55 -10.48
N CYS A 144 -4.73 0.36 -10.26
CA CYS A 144 -4.15 -0.96 -9.99
C CYS A 144 -4.65 -1.51 -8.65
N PHE A 145 -4.85 -0.67 -7.63
CA PHE A 145 -5.38 -1.07 -6.33
C PHE A 145 -6.83 -1.53 -6.40
N ILE A 146 -7.69 -0.82 -7.16
CA ILE A 146 -9.09 -1.24 -7.37
C ILE A 146 -9.15 -2.61 -8.05
N VAL A 147 -8.36 -2.79 -9.10
CA VAL A 147 -8.26 -4.08 -9.83
C VAL A 147 -7.72 -5.17 -8.89
N PHE A 148 -6.64 -4.90 -8.18
CA PHE A 148 -6.08 -5.81 -7.18
C PHE A 148 -7.12 -6.20 -6.11
N PHE A 149 -7.94 -5.26 -5.65
CA PHE A 149 -8.97 -5.51 -4.64
C PHE A 149 -9.99 -6.55 -5.11
N LEU A 150 -10.33 -6.57 -6.41
CA LEU A 150 -11.20 -7.57 -7.02
C LEU A 150 -10.58 -8.97 -7.02
N PHE A 151 -9.25 -9.09 -7.03
CA PHE A 151 -8.56 -10.38 -6.96
C PHE A 151 -8.52 -10.96 -5.54
N ILE A 152 -8.58 -10.13 -4.49
CA ILE A 152 -8.45 -10.57 -3.09
C ILE A 152 -9.33 -11.78 -2.71
N PRO A 153 -10.63 -11.87 -3.08
CA PRO A 153 -11.44 -13.05 -2.77
C PRO A 153 -10.87 -14.36 -3.33
N PHE A 154 -10.30 -14.32 -4.53
CA PHE A 154 -9.68 -15.48 -5.17
C PHE A 154 -8.33 -15.80 -4.56
N LEU A 155 -7.53 -14.76 -4.28
CA LEU A 155 -6.25 -14.92 -3.57
C LEU A 155 -6.48 -15.54 -2.19
N ASN A 156 -7.56 -15.16 -1.48
CA ASN A 156 -7.94 -15.77 -0.20
C ASN A 156 -8.21 -17.26 -0.32
N LYS A 157 -9.02 -17.66 -1.31
CA LYS A 157 -9.27 -19.08 -1.56
C LYS A 157 -7.97 -19.83 -1.85
N LEU A 158 -7.07 -19.26 -2.66
CA LEU A 158 -5.78 -19.87 -2.97
C LEU A 158 -4.95 -20.06 -1.70
N VAL A 159 -4.63 -18.98 -0.97
CA VAL A 159 -3.70 -19.06 0.18
C VAL A 159 -4.25 -19.87 1.35
N GLN A 160 -5.57 -20.01 1.47
CA GLN A 160 -6.20 -20.86 2.50
C GLN A 160 -6.11 -22.36 2.17
N ASN A 161 -5.92 -22.72 0.90
CA ASN A 161 -5.78 -24.12 0.46
C ASN A 161 -4.32 -24.55 0.27
N LEU A 162 -3.36 -23.61 0.28
CA LEU A 162 -1.94 -23.94 0.21
C LEU A 162 -1.42 -24.40 1.58
N ASN A 163 -0.58 -25.43 1.57
CA ASN A 163 0.25 -25.72 2.74
C ASN A 163 1.42 -24.73 2.83
N GLU A 164 2.09 -24.70 3.99
CA GLU A 164 3.16 -23.71 4.24
C GLU A 164 4.29 -23.78 3.20
N LYS A 165 4.71 -25.00 2.82
CA LYS A 165 5.79 -25.21 1.85
C LYS A 165 5.40 -24.74 0.45
N GLN A 166 4.17 -25.02 0.02
CA GLN A 166 3.63 -24.57 -1.26
C GLN A 166 3.49 -23.05 -1.30
N HIS A 167 3.04 -22.42 -0.21
CA HIS A 167 2.96 -20.97 -0.13
C HIS A 167 4.35 -20.34 -0.20
N LEU A 168 5.34 -20.89 0.51
CA LEU A 168 6.72 -20.43 0.43
C LEU A 168 7.31 -20.62 -0.98
N ALA A 169 7.03 -21.77 -1.62
CA ALA A 169 7.46 -22.04 -2.99
C ALA A 169 6.82 -21.05 -3.99
N LEU A 170 5.55 -20.68 -3.81
CA LEU A 170 4.87 -19.67 -4.61
C LEU A 170 5.53 -18.29 -4.45
N ILE A 171 5.85 -17.88 -3.22
CA ILE A 171 6.59 -16.64 -2.96
C ILE A 171 7.97 -16.68 -3.60
N GLY A 172 8.67 -17.82 -3.50
CA GLY A 172 9.97 -18.03 -4.12
C GLY A 172 9.91 -17.92 -5.65
N LEU A 173 8.92 -18.56 -6.28
CA LEU A 173 8.70 -18.49 -7.72
C LEU A 173 8.40 -17.05 -8.17
N CYS A 174 7.48 -16.36 -7.50
CA CYS A 174 7.19 -14.96 -7.80
C CYS A 174 8.43 -14.08 -7.63
N SER A 175 9.15 -14.22 -6.52
CA SER A 175 10.36 -13.42 -6.25
C SER A 175 11.44 -13.70 -7.29
N PHE A 176 11.62 -14.96 -7.71
CA PHE A 176 12.54 -15.33 -8.76
C PHE A 176 12.18 -14.66 -10.10
N THR A 177 10.91 -14.70 -10.50
CA THR A 177 10.45 -14.03 -11.74
C THR A 177 10.68 -12.52 -11.67
N TYR A 178 10.31 -11.88 -10.55
CA TYR A 178 10.34 -10.42 -10.46
C TYR A 178 11.76 -9.85 -10.20
N ILE A 179 12.54 -10.52 -9.36
CA ILE A 179 13.87 -10.03 -8.94
C ILE A 179 14.94 -10.57 -9.88
N VAL A 180 15.07 -11.89 -10.02
CA VAL A 180 16.17 -12.49 -10.79
C VAL A 180 15.91 -12.31 -12.28
N PHE A 181 14.74 -12.73 -12.75
CA PHE A 181 14.42 -12.65 -14.17
C PHE A 181 14.24 -11.19 -14.62
N GLY A 182 13.67 -10.32 -13.78
CA GLY A 182 13.58 -8.89 -14.04
C GLY A 182 14.92 -8.14 -14.08
N THR A 183 15.94 -8.65 -13.37
CA THR A 183 17.30 -8.08 -13.41
C THR A 183 18.08 -8.57 -14.63
N LEU A 184 17.96 -9.85 -14.97
CA LEU A 184 18.68 -10.47 -16.08
C LEU A 184 18.01 -10.23 -17.44
N HIS A 185 16.69 -10.07 -17.45
CA HIS A 185 15.87 -9.85 -18.64
C HIS A 185 14.86 -8.73 -18.37
N ARG A 186 14.46 -7.99 -19.41
CA ARG A 186 13.43 -6.94 -19.27
C ARG A 186 12.04 -7.56 -19.09
N VAL A 187 11.66 -7.83 -17.85
CA VAL A 187 10.29 -8.24 -17.50
C VAL A 187 9.45 -6.98 -17.25
N ALA A 188 8.37 -6.81 -18.01
CA ALA A 188 7.44 -5.70 -17.81
C ALA A 188 6.68 -5.88 -16.48
N MET A 189 7.00 -5.04 -15.49
CA MET A 189 6.36 -5.10 -14.18
C MET A 189 5.10 -4.25 -14.15
N ASN A 190 3.95 -4.90 -13.95
CA ASN A 190 2.68 -4.23 -13.68
C ASN A 190 2.45 -4.10 -12.16
N TYR A 191 1.88 -2.98 -11.72
CA TYR A 191 1.60 -2.78 -10.28
C TYR A 191 0.60 -3.79 -9.73
N VAL A 192 -0.41 -4.22 -10.51
CA VAL A 192 -1.39 -5.23 -10.07
C VAL A 192 -0.68 -6.55 -9.76
N SER A 193 0.18 -7.01 -10.66
CA SER A 193 0.86 -8.29 -10.47
C SER A 193 1.88 -8.23 -9.33
N TRP A 194 2.58 -7.10 -9.17
CA TRP A 194 3.43 -6.86 -7.99
C TRP A 194 2.63 -6.84 -6.67
N PHE A 195 1.46 -6.22 -6.66
CA PHE A 195 0.58 -6.19 -5.47
C PHE A 195 0.13 -7.61 -5.07
N ILE A 196 -0.09 -8.50 -6.05
CA ILE A 196 -0.38 -9.91 -5.78
C ILE A 196 0.83 -10.60 -5.13
N VAL A 197 2.06 -10.32 -5.56
CA VAL A 197 3.27 -10.86 -4.90
C VAL A 197 3.37 -10.39 -3.45
N LEU A 198 3.19 -9.09 -3.20
CA LEU A 198 3.16 -8.54 -1.84
C LEU A 198 2.03 -9.14 -0.99
N TYR A 199 0.91 -9.49 -1.62
CA TYR A 199 -0.19 -10.18 -0.96
C TYR A 199 0.23 -11.56 -0.46
N PHE A 200 0.90 -12.36 -1.30
CA PHE A 200 1.40 -13.67 -0.87
C PHE A 200 2.39 -13.53 0.29
N ILE A 201 3.36 -12.63 0.18
CA ILE A 201 4.33 -12.38 1.26
C ILE A 201 3.63 -11.99 2.57
N SER A 202 2.74 -10.99 2.53
CA SER A 202 2.03 -10.52 3.74
C SER A 202 1.07 -11.56 4.32
N SER A 203 0.41 -12.34 3.47
CA SER A 203 -0.47 -13.43 3.92
C SER A 203 0.32 -14.58 4.54
N TYR A 204 1.51 -14.91 4.03
CA TYR A 204 2.40 -15.90 4.63
C TYR A 204 2.83 -15.46 6.04
N ILE A 205 3.27 -14.21 6.20
CA ILE A 205 3.62 -13.65 7.52
C ILE A 205 2.43 -13.74 8.50
N ARG A 206 1.20 -13.52 8.03
CA ARG A 206 -0.01 -13.60 8.87
C ARG A 206 -0.43 -15.03 9.22
N LEU A 207 -0.24 -15.98 8.30
CA LEU A 207 -0.71 -17.36 8.44
C LEU A 207 0.31 -18.24 9.19
N TYR A 208 1.61 -17.97 9.02
CA TYR A 208 2.70 -18.75 9.60
C TYR A 208 3.66 -17.88 10.42
N PRO A 209 3.22 -17.35 11.58
CA PRO A 209 4.08 -16.53 12.43
C PRO A 209 5.27 -17.36 12.94
N LYS A 210 6.49 -16.90 12.66
CA LYS A 210 7.73 -17.52 13.12
C LYS A 210 8.30 -16.75 14.31
N GLN A 211 9.00 -17.45 15.22
CA GLN A 211 9.52 -16.87 16.47
C GLN A 211 10.44 -15.65 16.24
N TRP A 212 11.26 -15.68 15.19
CA TRP A 212 12.17 -14.58 14.88
C TRP A 212 11.47 -13.28 14.43
N PHE A 213 10.25 -13.35 13.88
CA PHE A 213 9.46 -12.15 13.55
C PHE A 213 9.12 -11.33 14.78
N SER A 214 9.03 -11.98 15.94
CA SER A 214 8.74 -11.33 17.22
C SER A 214 10.00 -10.82 17.92
N ASN A 215 11.19 -11.12 17.41
CA ASN A 215 12.44 -10.67 18.01
C ASN A 215 12.74 -9.22 17.60
N THR A 216 12.35 -8.27 18.44
CA THR A 216 12.49 -6.82 18.21
C THR A 216 13.95 -6.39 17.98
N LYS A 217 14.92 -7.08 18.61
CA LYS A 217 16.35 -6.75 18.42
C LYS A 217 16.80 -7.10 17.00
N ILE A 218 16.56 -8.32 16.55
CA ILE A 218 16.96 -8.77 15.21
C ILE A 218 16.22 -7.97 14.14
N THR A 219 14.89 -7.86 14.26
CA THR A 219 14.07 -7.12 13.30
C THR A 219 14.40 -5.62 13.28
N GLY A 220 14.71 -5.02 14.43
CA GLY A 220 15.16 -3.63 14.54
C GLY A 220 16.52 -3.40 13.88
N ILE A 221 17.48 -4.31 14.08
CA ILE A 221 18.80 -4.23 13.43
C ILE A 221 18.66 -4.37 11.91
N LEU A 222 17.88 -5.34 11.43
CA LEU A 222 17.62 -5.55 10.01
C LEU A 222 16.93 -4.34 9.36
N LEU A 223 15.95 -3.75 10.05
CA LEU A 223 15.27 -2.55 9.61
C LEU A 223 16.25 -1.37 9.53
N LEU A 224 17.03 -1.12 10.58
CA LEU A 224 18.00 -0.02 10.61
C LEU A 224 19.02 -0.17 9.49
N PHE A 225 19.60 -1.36 9.34
CA PHE A 225 20.55 -1.66 8.27
C PHE A 225 19.94 -1.40 6.89
N SER A 226 18.70 -1.85 6.66
CA SER A 226 18.00 -1.67 5.39
C SER A 226 17.66 -0.20 5.10
N VAL A 227 17.27 0.57 6.12
CA VAL A 227 16.98 2.01 6.01
C VAL A 227 18.26 2.79 5.70
N VAL A 228 19.36 2.50 6.41
CA VAL A 228 20.66 3.14 6.15
C VAL A 228 21.15 2.81 4.75
N LEU A 229 21.12 1.54 4.35
CA LEU A 229 21.53 1.12 3.01
C LEU A 229 20.69 1.81 1.92
N SER A 230 19.36 1.87 2.12
CA SER A 230 18.47 2.56 1.19
C SER A 230 18.75 4.07 1.12
N ALA A 231 18.99 4.73 2.25
CA ALA A 231 19.34 6.15 2.28
C ALA A 231 20.68 6.42 1.59
N CYS A 232 21.69 5.57 1.83
CA CYS A 232 22.99 5.66 1.16
C CYS A 232 22.89 5.40 -0.34
N SER A 233 21.99 4.53 -0.81
CA SER A 233 21.83 4.25 -2.24
C SER A 233 21.22 5.41 -3.05
N VAL A 234 20.59 6.35 -2.35
CA VAL A 234 19.91 7.50 -2.93
C VAL A 234 20.86 8.69 -3.09
N ILE A 235 21.87 8.77 -2.22
CA ILE A 235 22.93 9.79 -2.22
C ILE A 235 24.04 9.36 -3.19
#